data_AF-A0A2J7TD56-F1
#
_entry.id   AF-A0A2J7TD56-F1
#
_cell.length_a   1.000
_cell.length_b   1.000
_cell.length_c   1.000
_cell.angle_alpha   90.00
_cell.angle_beta   90.00
_cell.angle_gamma   90.00
#
_symmetry.space_group_name_H-M   'P 1'
#
loop_
_entity.id
_entity.type
_entity.pdbx_description
1 polymer ?
#
loop_
_entity_poly.entity_id
_entity_poly.type
_entity_poly.pdbx_seq_one_letter_code
_entity_poly.pdbx_strand_id
1 'polypeptide(L)'
;MDEDVEQFLAAMAKSADATTHELEIEEAALRALVGAARAEELELLWTQQLDPADEEDIKRYMDWNDKKLIWIWRRLERSRERRVAAGRAYMINSQDSAAPGISTPAKSGARPRKPL
;
A
#
# COMPACT_ATOMS: atom_id res chain seq x y z
N MET A 1 -0.79 25.04 3.37
CA MET A 1 -0.16 24.17 2.37
C MET A 1 -0.27 24.92 1.05
N ASP A 2 0.82 25.04 0.31
CA ASP A 2 0.83 25.81 -0.94
C ASP A 2 0.06 25.05 -2.03
N GLU A 3 -0.78 25.77 -2.79
CA GLU A 3 -1.64 25.21 -3.85
C GLU A 3 -0.86 24.40 -4.90
N ASP A 4 0.39 24.80 -5.17
CA ASP A 4 1.32 24.09 -6.05
C ASP A 4 1.70 22.70 -5.52
N VAL A 5 1.85 22.55 -4.19
CA VAL A 5 2.15 21.27 -3.54
C VAL A 5 0.95 20.33 -3.64
N GLU A 6 -0.27 20.85 -3.47
CA GLU A 6 -1.50 20.07 -3.60
C GLU A 6 -1.72 19.59 -5.04
N GLN A 7 -1.49 20.45 -6.04
CA GLN A 7 -1.55 20.05 -7.45
C GLN A 7 -0.49 19.01 -7.82
N PHE A 8 0.73 19.16 -7.33
CA PHE A 8 1.80 18.19 -7.55
C PHE A 8 1.43 16.82 -6.98
N LEU A 9 0.94 16.77 -5.73
CA LEU A 9 0.50 15.53 -5.10
C LEU A 9 -0.68 14.88 -5.84
N ALA A 10 -1.64 15.68 -6.31
CA ALA A 10 -2.76 15.18 -7.09
C ALA A 10 -2.32 14.58 -8.44
N ALA A 11 -1.37 15.23 -9.14
CA ALA A 11 -0.81 14.71 -10.38
C ALA A 11 -0.04 13.39 -10.15
N MET A 12 0.71 13.30 -9.05
CA MET A 12 1.41 12.08 -8.64
C MET A 12 0.46 10.94 -8.27
N ALA A 13 -0.64 11.23 -7.58
CA ALA A 13 -1.67 10.25 -7.29
C ALA A 13 -2.32 9.72 -8.58
N LYS A 14 -2.65 10.62 -9.51
CA LYS A 14 -3.23 10.27 -10.80
C LYS A 14 -2.31 9.40 -11.66
N SER A 15 -1.00 9.66 -11.66
CA SER A 15 -0.03 8.84 -12.41
C SER A 15 0.10 7.44 -11.81
N ALA A 16 0.11 7.32 -10.48
CA ALA A 16 0.15 6.03 -9.79
C ALA A 16 -1.12 5.19 -10.05
N ASP A 17 -2.27 5.84 -10.13
CA ASP A 17 -3.54 5.18 -10.48
C ASP A 17 -3.55 4.73 -11.94
N ALA A 18 -3.05 5.53 -12.88
CA ALA A 18 -2.90 5.15 -14.28
C ALA A 18 -2.01 3.90 -14.44
N THR A 19 -0.85 3.86 -13.76
CA THR A 19 0.02 2.67 -13.78
C THR A 19 -0.64 1.44 -13.16
N THR A 20 -1.46 1.61 -12.12
CA THR A 20 -2.20 0.49 -11.52
C THR A 20 -3.24 -0.04 -12.51
N HIS A 21 -3.96 0.85 -13.18
CA HIS A 21 -4.96 0.48 -14.18
C HIS A 21 -4.36 -0.25 -15.38
N GLU A 22 -3.19 0.19 -15.87
CA GLU A 22 -2.46 -0.50 -16.94
C GLU A 22 -2.07 -1.93 -16.53
N LEU A 23 -1.62 -2.13 -15.29
CA LEU A 23 -1.31 -3.45 -14.75
C LEU A 23 -2.55 -4.35 -14.64
N GLU A 24 -3.71 -3.82 -14.26
CA GLU A 24 -4.97 -4.56 -14.22
C GLU A 24 -5.42 -5.02 -15.62
N ILE A 25 -5.29 -4.15 -16.62
CA ILE A 25 -5.57 -4.50 -18.02
C ILE A 25 -4.62 -5.61 -18.49
N GLU A 26 -3.33 -5.47 -18.20
CA GLU A 26 -2.32 -6.44 -18.60
C GLU A 26 -2.51 -7.79 -17.89
N GLU A 27 -2.93 -7.77 -16.62
CA GLU A 27 -3.29 -8.98 -15.87
C GLU A 27 -4.45 -9.73 -16.53
N ALA A 28 -5.53 -9.02 -16.86
CA ALA A 28 -6.69 -9.61 -17.52
C ALA A 28 -6.32 -10.21 -18.88
N ALA A 29 -5.47 -9.51 -19.64
CA ALA A 29 -4.97 -9.99 -20.93
C ALA A 29 -4.09 -11.25 -20.78
N LEU A 30 -3.20 -11.29 -19.78
CA LEU A 30 -2.37 -12.46 -19.52
C LEU A 30 -3.17 -13.64 -19.00
N ARG A 31 -4.16 -13.43 -18.12
CA ARG A 31 -5.09 -14.49 -17.68
C ARG A 31 -5.84 -15.10 -18.86
N ALA A 32 -6.31 -14.27 -19.79
CA ALA A 32 -6.95 -14.76 -21.01
C ALA A 32 -5.99 -15.54 -21.91
N LEU A 33 -4.72 -15.12 -21.98
CA LEU A 33 -3.69 -15.77 -22.79
C LEU A 33 -3.26 -17.13 -22.24
N VAL A 34 -2.96 -17.23 -20.94
CA VAL A 34 -2.50 -18.48 -20.31
C VAL A 34 -3.64 -19.48 -20.09
N GLY A 35 -4.87 -18.98 -20.03
CA GLY A 35 -6.07 -19.78 -19.80
C GLY A 35 -6.39 -19.96 -18.32
N ALA A 36 -7.67 -20.21 -18.03
CA ALA A 36 -8.21 -20.22 -16.67
C ALA A 36 -7.55 -21.28 -15.75
N ALA A 37 -7.35 -22.50 -16.25
CA ALA A 37 -6.74 -23.58 -15.48
C ALA A 37 -5.30 -23.24 -15.06
N ARG A 38 -4.49 -22.72 -16.00
CA ARG A 38 -3.12 -22.31 -15.69
C ARG A 38 -3.07 -21.11 -14.75
N ALA A 39 -3.97 -20.15 -14.93
CA ALA A 39 -4.08 -19.01 -14.02
C ALA A 39 -4.43 -19.44 -12.58
N GLU A 40 -5.30 -20.45 -12.41
CA GLU A 40 -5.66 -21.01 -11.11
C GLU A 40 -4.47 -21.72 -10.44
N GLU A 41 -3.72 -22.55 -11.18
CA GLU A 41 -2.48 -23.16 -10.68
C GLU A 41 -1.46 -22.12 -10.20
N LEU A 42 -1.27 -21.05 -10.98
CA LEU A 42 -0.36 -19.95 -10.62
C LEU A 42 -0.89 -19.18 -9.40
N GLU A 43 -2.19 -19.05 -9.24
CA GLU A 43 -2.81 -18.40 -8.08
C GLU A 43 -2.62 -19.22 -6.80
N LEU A 44 -2.74 -20.55 -6.89
CA LEU A 44 -2.40 -21.47 -5.79
C LEU A 44 -0.90 -21.39 -5.43
N LEU A 45 -0.03 -21.33 -6.44
CA LEU A 45 1.40 -21.11 -6.25
C LEU A 45 1.67 -19.76 -5.56
N TRP A 46 1.05 -18.69 -6.04
CA TRP A 46 1.20 -17.34 -5.49
C TRP A 46 0.75 -17.24 -4.03
N THR A 47 -0.37 -17.89 -3.70
CA THR A 47 -0.95 -17.90 -2.36
C THR A 47 -0.34 -18.96 -1.42
N GLN A 48 0.67 -19.71 -1.88
CA GLN A 48 1.36 -20.76 -1.13
C GLN A 48 0.40 -21.86 -0.63
N GLN A 49 -0.58 -22.23 -1.46
CA GLN A 49 -1.59 -23.24 -1.16
C GLN A 49 -1.32 -24.61 -1.80
N LEU A 50 -0.13 -24.77 -2.38
CA LEU A 50 0.31 -26.03 -2.98
C LEU A 50 1.13 -26.85 -2.00
N ASP A 51 1.14 -28.16 -2.22
CA ASP A 51 2.17 -28.98 -1.60
C ASP A 51 3.55 -28.72 -2.27
N PRO A 52 4.67 -29.07 -1.61
CA PRO A 52 5.98 -28.81 -2.16
C PRO A 52 6.28 -29.52 -3.49
N ALA A 53 5.64 -30.65 -3.77
CA ALA A 53 5.89 -31.42 -4.98
C ALA A 53 5.22 -30.75 -6.19
N ASP A 54 3.98 -30.33 -6.03
CA ASP A 54 3.21 -29.57 -7.03
C ASP A 54 3.85 -28.20 -7.29
N GLU A 55 4.35 -27.54 -6.24
CA GLU A 55 5.08 -26.27 -6.37
C GLU A 55 6.34 -26.42 -7.23
N GLU A 56 7.14 -27.48 -7.02
CA GLU A 56 8.33 -27.75 -7.82
C GLU A 56 7.99 -28.04 -9.28
N ASP A 57 6.90 -28.78 -9.53
CA ASP A 57 6.48 -29.13 -10.89
C ASP A 57 6.03 -27.90 -11.67
N ILE A 58 5.18 -27.05 -11.08
CA ILE A 58 4.74 -25.80 -11.72
C ILE A 58 5.95 -24.89 -12.00
N LYS A 59 6.87 -24.74 -11.05
CA LYS A 59 8.08 -23.92 -11.22
C LYS A 59 8.97 -24.45 -12.34
N ARG A 60 9.07 -25.77 -12.50
CA ARG A 60 9.89 -26.40 -13.55
C ARG A 60 9.36 -26.07 -14.95
N TYR A 61 8.05 -26.02 -15.12
CA TYR A 61 7.40 -25.79 -16.41
C TYR A 61 6.93 -24.34 -16.63
N MET A 62 7.37 -23.42 -15.76
CA MET A 62 6.92 -22.02 -15.79
C MET A 62 7.52 -21.25 -16.98
N ASP A 63 6.63 -20.77 -17.85
CA ASP A 63 7.02 -20.01 -19.04
C ASP A 63 7.23 -18.51 -18.73
N TRP A 64 7.40 -17.68 -19.76
CA TRP A 64 7.54 -16.24 -19.57
C TRP A 64 6.22 -15.55 -19.18
N ASN A 65 5.09 -15.99 -19.73
CA ASN A 65 3.78 -15.41 -19.43
C ASN A 65 3.38 -15.67 -17.98
N ASP A 66 3.63 -16.89 -17.50
CA ASP A 66 3.42 -17.29 -16.10
C ASP A 66 4.22 -16.39 -15.14
N LYS A 67 5.52 -16.23 -15.41
CA LYS A 67 6.42 -15.36 -14.62
C LYS A 67 5.94 -13.91 -14.63
N LYS A 68 5.48 -13.44 -15.78
CA LYS A 68 4.97 -12.09 -15.94
C LYS A 68 3.68 -11.88 -15.15
N LEU A 69 2.76 -12.85 -15.19
CA LEU A 69 1.52 -12.79 -14.43
C LEU A 69 1.79 -12.69 -12.91
N ILE A 70 2.67 -13.55 -12.38
CA ILE A 70 3.10 -13.48 -10.97
C ILE A 70 3.76 -12.13 -10.65
N TRP A 71 4.58 -11.60 -11.55
CA TRP A 71 5.21 -10.29 -11.37
C TRP A 71 4.18 -9.16 -11.31
N ILE A 72 3.13 -9.20 -12.13
CA ILE A 72 2.04 -8.23 -12.11
C ILE A 72 1.27 -8.32 -10.80
N TRP A 73 0.92 -9.51 -10.33
CA TRP A 73 0.26 -9.69 -9.02
C TRP A 73 1.07 -9.07 -7.89
N ARG A 74 2.39 -9.29 -7.87
CA ARG A 74 3.28 -8.65 -6.90
C ARG A 74 3.27 -7.11 -7.00
N ARG A 75 3.16 -6.55 -8.20
CA ARG A 75 3.10 -5.09 -8.40
C ARG A 75 1.77 -4.52 -7.92
N LEU A 76 0.66 -5.19 -8.21
CA LEU A 76 -0.67 -4.81 -7.76
C LEU A 76 -0.79 -4.88 -6.23
N GLU A 77 -0.29 -5.95 -5.60
CA GLU A 77 -0.26 -6.09 -4.14
C GLU A 77 0.51 -4.94 -3.49
N ARG A 78 1.72 -4.65 -3.97
CA ARG A 78 2.52 -3.52 -3.47
C ARG A 78 1.82 -2.17 -3.65
N SER A 79 1.11 -1.97 -4.76
CA SER A 79 0.32 -0.75 -4.98
C SER A 79 -0.77 -0.63 -3.90
N ARG A 80 -1.48 -1.73 -3.63
CA ARG A 80 -2.50 -1.81 -2.58
C ARG A 80 -1.93 -1.55 -1.19
N GLU A 81 -0.82 -2.21 -0.83
CA GLU A 81 -0.14 -2.02 0.46
C GLU A 81 0.28 -0.57 0.67
N ARG A 82 0.85 0.08 -0.36
CA ARG A 82 1.24 1.50 -0.29
C ARG A 82 0.05 2.42 -0.05
N ARG A 83 -1.08 2.19 -0.73
CA ARG A 83 -2.31 2.96 -0.50
C ARG A 83 -2.84 2.76 0.92
N VAL A 84 -2.87 1.52 1.42
CA VAL A 84 -3.29 1.23 2.80
C VAL A 84 -2.35 1.89 3.81
N ALA A 85 -1.03 1.83 3.59
CA ALA A 85 -0.05 2.48 4.46
C ALA A 85 -0.20 4.01 4.47
N ALA A 86 -0.39 4.63 3.29
CA ALA A 86 -0.64 6.06 3.17
C ALA A 86 -1.94 6.49 3.88
N GLY A 87 -3.02 5.72 3.71
CA GLY A 87 -4.28 5.95 4.40
C GLY A 87 -4.14 5.85 5.92
N ARG A 88 -3.44 4.83 6.42
CA ARG A 88 -3.15 4.68 7.86
C ARG A 88 -2.32 5.83 8.40
N ALA A 89 -1.27 6.25 7.69
CA ALA A 89 -0.43 7.38 8.09
C ALA A 89 -1.22 8.69 8.16
N TYR A 90 -2.12 8.93 7.19
CA TYR A 90 -3.01 10.08 7.21
C TYR A 90 -3.96 10.06 8.41
N MET A 91 -4.57 8.90 8.71
CA MET A 91 -5.46 8.76 9.87
C MET A 91 -4.74 9.03 11.20
N ILE A 92 -3.50 8.56 11.36
CA ILE A 92 -2.70 8.82 12.57
C ILE A 92 -2.37 10.32 12.67
N ASN A 93 -1.84 10.92 11.60
CA ASN A 93 -1.41 12.34 11.63
C ASN A 93 -2.58 13.32 11.78
N SER A 94 -3.76 12.97 11.27
CA SER A 94 -4.99 13.78 11.44
C SER A 94 -5.56 13.68 12.86
N GLN A 95 -5.33 12.56 13.57
CA GLN A 95 -5.68 12.41 14.99
C GLN A 95 -4.72 13.20 15.90
N ASP A 96 -3.42 13.23 15.59
CA ASP A 96 -2.44 14.03 16.35
C ASP A 96 -2.69 15.54 16.21
N SER A 97 -3.24 15.98 15.08
CA SER A 97 -3.64 17.38 14.86
C SER A 97 -4.95 17.77 15.58
N ALA A 98 -5.69 16.78 16.11
CA ALA A 98 -6.99 16.98 16.79
C ALA A 98 -6.88 17.04 18.32
N ALA A 99 -5.68 17.01 18.91
CA ALA A 99 -5.51 17.22 20.35
C ALA A 99 -5.79 18.69 20.71
N PRO A 100 -6.89 19.01 21.44
CA PRO A 100 -7.12 20.37 21.91
C PRO A 100 -6.10 20.66 23.01
N GLY A 101 -5.53 21.87 22.97
CA GLY A 101 -4.53 22.34 23.94
C GLY A 101 -4.92 21.99 25.37
N ILE A 102 -4.13 21.12 25.99
CA ILE A 102 -4.13 20.95 27.44
C ILE A 102 -3.75 22.31 28.01
N SER A 103 -4.74 23.01 28.54
CA SER A 103 -4.53 24.26 29.26
C SER A 103 -3.52 23.98 30.36
N THR A 104 -2.39 24.67 30.30
CA THR A 104 -1.45 24.70 31.40
C THR A 104 -2.08 25.62 32.44
N PRO A 105 -2.46 25.15 33.65
CA PRO A 105 -2.87 26.09 34.68
C PRO A 105 -1.62 26.87 35.08
N ALA A 106 -1.65 28.18 34.84
CA ALA A 106 -0.65 29.12 35.27
C ALA A 106 -0.47 28.97 36.79
N LYS A 107 0.64 28.37 37.21
CA LYS A 107 1.04 28.31 38.62
C LYS A 107 1.59 29.70 38.97
N SER A 108 0.71 30.58 39.42
CA SER A 108 1.06 31.90 39.95
C SER A 108 1.97 31.72 41.16
N GLY A 109 3.24 32.08 40.99
CA GLY A 109 4.16 32.25 42.10
C GLY A 109 3.83 33.52 42.88
N ALA A 110 3.91 33.44 44.20
CA ALA A 110 4.61 34.37 45.09
C ALA A 110 3.99 34.34 46.51
N ARG A 111 4.64 33.66 47.45
CA ARG A 111 4.53 34.00 48.88
C ARG A 111 5.67 34.97 49.22
N PRO A 112 5.40 36.13 49.83
CA PRO A 112 6.48 36.99 50.31
C PRO A 112 7.10 36.38 51.57
N ARG A 113 8.43 36.27 51.58
CA ARG A 113 9.21 36.01 52.79
C ARG A 113 9.31 37.34 53.56
N LYS A 114 8.81 37.40 54.79
CA LYS A 114 9.12 38.49 55.73
C LYS A 114 10.53 38.27 56.30
N PRO A 115 11.35 39.32 56.47
CA PRO A 115 12.55 39.25 57.31
C PRO A 115 12.27 39.77 58.72
N LEU A 116 13.13 39.29 59.64
CA LEU A 116 13.32 39.61 61.07
C LEU A 116 12.34 38.96 62.04
#